data_AF-A0A645C6W6-F1
#
_entry.id   AF-A0A645C6W6-F1
#
_cell.length_a   1.000
_cell.length_b   1.000
_cell.length_c   1.000
_cell.angle_alpha   90.00
_cell.angle_beta   90.00
_cell.angle_gamma   90.00
#
_symmetry.space_group_name_H-M   'P 1'
#
loop_
_entity.id
_entity.type
_entity.pdbx_description
1 polymer ?
#
loop_
_entity_poly.entity_id
_entity_poly.type
_entity_poly.pdbx_seq_one_letter_code
_entity_poly.pdbx_strand_id
1 'polypeptide(L)'
;MSNLVQNIKIYDDIIIEYQDINAWTNEDCFPISQSNDEEKRSLRELNVIETLFPGVQGNRGDSKEIFNRFNLFLHKYILSTDVPTYVFKAEHKEMQKSKIRSYKGILPSNLNKEEYIQREFDLPNNYSIITAIIQVTPENIQVLSDFIFDSTNSFVISSETNVFSSEFLSDIFKKHMIVKGATVINYLSLCLKYCSDVSSICRIGGDGGDQEVSLQIFSTKRQKERIVNKINQIL
;
A
#
# COMPACT_ATOMS: atom_id res chain seq x y z
N MET A 1 27.67 -16.12 -1.22
CA MET A 1 26.44 -15.34 -1.37
C MET A 1 25.40 -16.28 -1.94
N SER A 2 24.51 -16.81 -1.10
CA SER A 2 23.42 -17.66 -1.57
C SER A 2 22.45 -16.79 -2.36
N ASN A 3 22.12 -17.21 -3.57
CA ASN A 3 20.99 -16.65 -4.31
C ASN A 3 19.72 -17.05 -3.54
N LEU A 4 19.36 -16.28 -2.52
CA LEU A 4 18.02 -16.34 -1.91
C LEU A 4 17.04 -16.05 -3.04
N VAL A 5 16.38 -17.12 -3.49
CA VAL A 5 15.47 -17.14 -4.62
C VAL A 5 14.35 -16.15 -4.33
N GLN A 6 14.34 -15.05 -5.07
CA GLN A 6 13.20 -14.15 -5.14
C GLN A 6 12.15 -14.84 -6.01
N ASN A 7 10.95 -15.01 -5.47
CA ASN A 7 9.85 -15.63 -6.18
C ASN A 7 8.82 -14.56 -6.54
N ILE A 8 8.38 -14.56 -7.80
CA ILE A 8 7.21 -13.82 -8.23
C ILE A 8 6.04 -14.80 -8.20
N LYS A 9 5.02 -14.51 -7.39
CA LYS A 9 3.73 -15.20 -7.42
C LYS A 9 2.72 -14.32 -8.15
N ILE A 10 1.82 -14.94 -8.90
CA ILE A 10 0.75 -14.26 -9.61
C ILE A 10 -0.56 -14.93 -9.22
N TYR A 11 -1.45 -14.13 -8.66
CA TYR A 11 -2.80 -14.52 -8.29
C TYR A 11 -3.77 -14.00 -9.36
N ASP A 12 -4.17 -14.88 -10.28
CA ASP A 12 -5.05 -14.56 -11.41
C ASP A 12 -6.55 -14.68 -11.03
N ASP A 13 -6.88 -15.31 -9.89
CA ASP A 13 -8.24 -15.35 -9.35
C ASP A 13 -8.25 -14.94 -7.87
N ILE A 14 -8.34 -13.62 -7.67
CA ILE A 14 -8.41 -12.98 -6.35
C ILE A 14 -9.52 -13.57 -5.48
N ILE A 15 -10.63 -14.04 -6.05
CA ILE A 15 -11.76 -14.57 -5.26
C ILE A 15 -11.39 -15.91 -4.63
N ILE A 16 -10.67 -16.75 -5.36
CA ILE A 16 -10.24 -18.07 -4.88
C ILE A 16 -9.02 -17.92 -3.96
N GLU A 17 -8.10 -17.04 -4.32
CA GLU A 17 -6.76 -16.94 -3.72
C GLU A 17 -6.68 -15.89 -2.59
N TYR A 18 -7.80 -15.27 -2.19
CA TYR A 18 -7.81 -14.17 -1.23
C TYR A 18 -7.19 -14.50 0.13
N GLN A 19 -7.26 -15.76 0.55
CA GLN A 19 -6.70 -16.20 1.84
C GLN A 19 -5.18 -16.05 1.85
N ASP A 20 -4.52 -16.37 0.74
CA ASP A 20 -3.07 -16.18 0.59
C ASP A 20 -2.74 -14.70 0.46
N ILE A 21 -3.50 -13.97 -0.38
CA ILE A 21 -3.32 -12.53 -0.59
C ILE A 21 -3.43 -11.76 0.73
N ASN A 22 -4.33 -12.17 1.63
CA ASN A 22 -4.66 -11.46 2.88
C ASN A 22 -4.13 -12.15 4.15
N ALA A 23 -3.28 -13.17 4.03
CA ALA A 23 -2.89 -14.07 5.13
C ALA A 23 -2.38 -13.37 6.40
N TRP A 24 -1.69 -12.24 6.22
CA TRP A 24 -1.01 -11.50 7.31
C TRP A 24 -1.70 -10.20 7.70
N THR A 25 -2.97 -10.03 7.30
CA THR A 25 -3.71 -8.78 7.51
C THR A 25 -5.12 -9.06 8.05
N ASN A 26 -5.75 -8.04 8.63
CA ASN A 26 -7.12 -8.15 9.13
C ASN A 26 -8.09 -8.50 7.98
N GLU A 27 -9.11 -9.33 8.23
CA GLU A 27 -10.16 -9.66 7.27
C GLU A 27 -10.89 -8.39 6.75
N ASP A 28 -11.00 -7.36 7.59
CA ASP A 28 -11.54 -6.05 7.23
C ASP A 28 -10.74 -5.35 6.11
N CYS A 29 -9.46 -5.72 5.92
CA CYS A 29 -8.65 -5.20 4.81
C CYS A 29 -9.09 -5.76 3.45
N PHE A 30 -9.74 -6.92 3.42
CA PHE A 30 -10.14 -7.59 2.19
C PHE A 30 -11.43 -8.41 2.38
N PRO A 31 -12.59 -7.76 2.61
CA PRO A 31 -13.84 -8.42 3.01
C PRO A 31 -14.54 -9.12 1.84
N ILE A 32 -13.86 -10.04 1.16
CA ILE A 32 -14.33 -10.64 -0.10
C ILE A 32 -15.66 -11.39 0.06
N SER A 33 -15.93 -11.94 1.24
CA SER A 33 -17.17 -12.63 1.59
C SER A 33 -18.40 -11.72 1.51
N GLN A 34 -18.20 -10.39 1.60
CA GLN A 34 -19.26 -9.38 1.52
C GLN A 34 -19.49 -8.86 0.09
N SER A 35 -18.69 -9.32 -0.89
CA SER A 35 -18.77 -8.82 -2.26
C SER A 35 -20.04 -9.28 -2.98
N ASN A 36 -20.68 -8.35 -3.69
CA ASN A 36 -21.80 -8.66 -4.58
C ASN A 36 -21.32 -9.22 -5.93
N ASP A 37 -22.26 -9.62 -6.80
CA ASP A 37 -21.93 -10.25 -8.09
C ASP A 37 -21.24 -9.32 -9.08
N GLU A 38 -21.53 -8.02 -9.04
CA GLU A 38 -20.87 -7.02 -9.89
C GLU A 38 -19.42 -6.80 -9.48
N GLU A 39 -19.18 -6.68 -8.17
CA GLU A 39 -17.84 -6.61 -7.59
C GLU A 39 -17.04 -7.87 -7.93
N LYS A 40 -17.62 -9.07 -7.75
CA LYS A 40 -16.98 -10.34 -8.12
C LYS A 40 -16.62 -10.41 -9.61
N ARG A 41 -17.47 -9.91 -10.51
CA ARG A 41 -17.12 -9.82 -11.93
C ARG A 41 -15.93 -8.91 -12.15
N SER A 42 -15.91 -7.76 -11.49
CA SER A 42 -14.81 -6.79 -11.60
C SER A 42 -13.49 -7.35 -11.05
N LEU A 43 -13.53 -8.11 -9.94
CA LEU A 43 -12.34 -8.76 -9.37
C LEU A 43 -11.70 -9.78 -10.31
N ARG A 44 -12.48 -10.42 -11.19
CA ARG A 44 -11.94 -11.38 -12.18
C ARG A 44 -11.10 -10.71 -13.26
N GLU A 45 -11.22 -9.39 -13.43
CA GLU A 45 -10.38 -8.61 -14.34
C GLU A 45 -9.09 -8.10 -13.68
N LEU A 46 -8.98 -8.26 -12.36
CA LEU A 46 -7.81 -7.90 -11.59
C LEU A 46 -6.89 -9.12 -11.36
N ASN A 47 -5.65 -8.83 -11.02
CA ASN A 47 -4.67 -9.79 -10.52
C ASN A 47 -3.87 -9.17 -9.38
N VAL A 48 -3.20 -10.01 -8.61
CA VAL A 48 -2.15 -9.59 -7.67
C VAL A 48 -0.83 -10.19 -8.11
N ILE A 49 0.18 -9.35 -8.29
CA ILE A 49 1.56 -9.78 -8.52
C ILE A 49 2.31 -9.56 -7.22
N GLU A 50 2.84 -10.63 -6.65
CA GLU A 50 3.55 -10.58 -5.39
C GLU A 50 5.02 -10.93 -5.60
N THR A 51 5.91 -10.04 -5.18
CA THR A 51 7.36 -10.31 -5.15
C THR A 51 7.77 -10.62 -3.72
N LEU A 52 8.25 -11.84 -3.48
CA LEU A 52 8.57 -12.34 -2.14
C LEU A 52 10.08 -12.33 -1.89
N PHE A 53 10.45 -11.84 -0.71
CA PHE A 53 11.79 -11.89 -0.15
C PHE A 53 11.75 -12.81 1.08
N PRO A 54 12.46 -13.95 1.07
CA PRO A 54 12.46 -14.86 2.20
C PRO A 54 12.99 -14.17 3.46
N GLY A 55 12.32 -14.45 4.58
CA GLY A 55 12.62 -13.94 5.91
C GLY A 55 13.78 -14.66 6.59
N VAL A 56 14.03 -14.29 7.85
CA VAL A 56 15.15 -14.80 8.65
C VAL A 56 14.94 -16.20 9.23
N GLN A 57 13.70 -16.70 9.27
CA GLN A 57 13.33 -17.98 9.90
C GLN A 57 13.88 -18.10 11.34
N GLY A 58 13.73 -17.04 12.13
CA GLY A 58 14.30 -16.95 13.48
C GLY A 58 15.78 -16.53 13.58
N ASN A 59 16.55 -16.46 12.48
CA ASN A 59 17.94 -15.99 12.49
C ASN A 59 18.05 -14.45 12.45
N ARG A 60 17.81 -13.80 13.59
CA ARG A 60 17.73 -12.33 13.69
C ARG A 60 18.94 -11.55 13.15
N GLY A 61 20.12 -12.18 13.06
CA GLY A 61 21.35 -11.56 12.53
C GLY A 61 21.22 -11.04 11.09
N ASP A 62 20.36 -11.67 10.28
CA ASP A 62 20.23 -11.39 8.85
C ASP A 62 19.10 -10.40 8.52
N SER A 63 18.31 -9.98 9.51
CA SER A 63 17.13 -9.13 9.32
C SER A 63 17.44 -7.83 8.59
N LYS A 64 18.52 -7.15 8.98
CA LYS A 64 18.96 -5.89 8.36
C LYS A 64 19.29 -6.07 6.88
N GLU A 65 19.89 -7.19 6.50
CA GLU A 65 20.25 -7.46 5.10
C GLU A 65 18.99 -7.65 4.24
N ILE A 66 18.02 -8.42 4.73
CA ILE A 66 16.74 -8.65 4.04
C ILE A 66 16.00 -7.34 3.82
N PHE A 67 15.85 -6.52 4.87
CA PHE A 67 15.17 -5.22 4.74
C PHE A 67 15.93 -4.24 3.85
N ASN A 68 17.27 -4.23 3.87
CA ASN A 68 18.06 -3.41 2.95
C ASN A 68 17.82 -3.82 1.49
N ARG A 69 17.81 -5.13 1.19
CA ARG A 69 17.53 -5.64 -0.15
C ARG A 69 16.10 -5.34 -0.59
N PHE A 70 15.13 -5.56 0.30
CA PHE A 70 13.74 -5.25 0.04
C PHE A 70 13.52 -3.76 -0.22
N ASN A 71 14.09 -2.89 0.61
CA ASN A 71 14.03 -1.43 0.43
C ASN A 71 14.65 -0.99 -0.89
N LEU A 72 15.83 -1.51 -1.23
CA LEU A 72 16.46 -1.20 -2.51
C LEU A 72 15.57 -1.60 -3.71
N PHE A 73 14.95 -2.78 -3.64
CA PHE A 73 13.98 -3.23 -4.64
C PHE A 73 12.76 -2.30 -4.70
N LEU A 74 12.15 -2.01 -3.54
CA LEU A 74 10.97 -1.16 -3.41
C LEU A 74 11.22 0.22 -4.00
N HIS A 75 12.35 0.84 -3.67
CA HIS A 75 12.72 2.16 -4.20
C HIS A 75 12.86 2.14 -5.71
N LYS A 76 13.63 1.17 -6.24
CA LYS A 76 13.82 1.02 -7.68
C LYS A 76 12.48 0.80 -8.39
N TYR A 77 11.63 -0.07 -7.86
CA TYR A 77 10.31 -0.34 -8.44
C TYR A 77 9.44 0.90 -8.48
N ILE A 78 9.24 1.55 -7.33
CA ILE A 78 8.40 2.76 -7.20
C ILE A 78 8.92 3.90 -8.08
N LEU A 79 10.23 4.14 -8.12
CA LEU A 79 10.82 5.22 -8.91
C LEU A 79 10.87 4.91 -10.42
N SER A 80 10.77 3.63 -10.79
CA SER A 80 10.79 3.23 -12.20
C SER A 80 9.45 3.38 -12.90
N THR A 81 8.35 3.64 -12.18
CA THR A 81 7.00 3.72 -12.77
C THR A 81 6.91 4.84 -13.80
N ASP A 82 6.31 4.57 -14.96
CA ASP A 82 6.19 5.54 -16.06
C ASP A 82 5.11 6.60 -15.80
N VAL A 83 4.44 6.51 -14.65
CA VAL A 83 3.32 7.34 -14.23
C VAL A 83 3.62 7.90 -12.84
N PRO A 84 3.02 9.04 -12.47
CA PRO A 84 3.15 9.57 -11.12
C PRO A 84 2.77 8.53 -10.06
N THR A 85 3.61 8.43 -9.03
CA THR A 85 3.39 7.53 -7.89
C THR A 85 3.27 8.31 -6.59
N TYR A 86 2.34 7.89 -5.75
CA TYR A 86 2.00 8.54 -4.50
C TYR A 86 1.94 7.54 -3.36
N VAL A 87 2.32 7.97 -2.16
CA VAL A 87 2.09 7.24 -0.92
C VAL A 87 0.88 7.84 -0.23
N PHE A 88 -0.14 7.04 0.05
CA PHE A 88 -1.20 7.39 0.98
C PHE A 88 -0.81 6.91 2.38
N LYS A 89 -1.10 7.72 3.40
CA LYS A 89 -0.93 7.36 4.81
C LYS A 89 -2.10 7.89 5.62
N ALA A 90 -2.56 7.10 6.58
CA ALA A 90 -3.47 7.52 7.63
C ALA A 90 -2.89 7.20 9.02
N GLU A 91 -3.42 7.85 10.05
CA GLU A 91 -3.17 7.43 11.42
C GLU A 91 -3.71 6.00 11.66
N HIS A 92 -2.98 5.23 12.48
CA HIS A 92 -3.38 3.88 12.82
C HIS A 92 -4.67 3.82 13.66
N LYS A 93 -5.02 4.88 14.39
CA LYS A 93 -6.23 4.91 15.21
C LYS A 93 -6.76 6.33 15.33
N GLU A 94 -8.03 6.44 15.66
CA GLU A 94 -8.63 7.73 16.01
C GLU A 94 -7.93 8.35 17.23
N MET A 95 -7.73 9.66 17.17
CA MET A 95 -7.07 10.41 18.24
C MET A 95 -7.91 11.60 18.66
N GLN A 96 -7.87 11.92 19.95
CA GLN A 96 -8.53 13.10 20.49
C GLN A 96 -7.93 14.35 19.85
N LYS A 97 -8.80 15.25 19.39
CA LYS A 97 -8.39 16.49 18.75
C LYS A 97 -7.60 17.38 19.71
N SER A 98 -6.49 17.92 19.23
CA SER A 98 -5.72 18.96 19.93
C SER A 98 -5.05 19.88 18.91
N LYS A 99 -4.92 21.17 19.28
CA LYS A 99 -4.27 22.18 18.42
C LYS A 99 -2.85 21.77 18.03
N ILE A 100 -2.10 21.15 18.95
CA ILE A 100 -0.72 20.71 18.71
C ILE A 100 -0.69 19.61 17.64
N ARG A 101 -1.58 18.62 17.73
CA ARG A 101 -1.65 17.52 16.75
C ARG A 101 -2.07 18.04 15.37
N SER A 102 -3.12 18.85 15.30
CA SER A 102 -3.59 19.41 14.03
C SER A 102 -2.53 20.26 13.33
N TYR A 103 -1.69 20.97 14.10
CA TYR A 103 -0.56 21.72 13.56
C TYR A 103 0.61 20.83 13.11
N LYS A 104 0.94 19.78 13.89
CA LYS A 104 2.06 18.88 13.57
C LYS A 104 1.77 17.97 12.37
N GLY A 105 0.54 17.47 12.26
CA GLY A 105 0.21 16.47 11.24
C GLY A 105 0.78 15.09 11.54
N ILE A 106 0.78 14.23 10.52
CA ILE A 106 1.35 12.87 10.58
C ILE A 106 2.66 12.72 9.79
N LEU A 107 3.01 13.77 9.03
CA LEU A 107 4.17 13.76 8.15
C LEU A 107 5.38 14.41 8.82
N PRO A 108 6.60 13.93 8.53
CA PRO A 108 7.84 14.54 8.99
C PRO A 108 7.97 15.98 8.50
N SER A 109 8.51 16.85 9.35
CA SER A 109 8.66 18.27 9.05
C SER A 109 9.71 18.58 7.97
N ASN A 110 10.53 17.60 7.59
CA ASN A 110 11.56 17.73 6.56
C ASN A 110 11.05 17.44 5.14
N LEU A 111 9.78 17.02 4.97
CA LEU A 111 9.18 16.90 3.64
C LEU A 111 8.80 18.27 3.07
N ASN A 112 8.98 18.45 1.76
CA ASN A 112 8.55 19.66 1.08
C ASN A 112 7.02 19.76 1.12
N LYS A 113 6.50 20.92 1.54
CA LYS A 113 5.06 21.18 1.67
C LYS A 113 4.31 21.14 0.33
N GLU A 114 5.02 21.31 -0.77
CA GLU A 114 4.44 21.20 -2.12
C GLU A 114 4.28 19.75 -2.58
N GLU A 115 4.95 18.80 -1.92
CA GLU A 115 4.93 17.37 -2.28
C GLU A 115 3.85 16.58 -1.54
N TYR A 116 3.12 17.20 -0.60
CA TYR A 116 2.05 16.51 0.11
C TYR A 116 0.79 17.33 0.32
N ILE A 117 -0.33 16.61 0.45
CA ILE A 117 -1.59 17.11 0.99
C ILE A 117 -1.89 16.30 2.23
N GLN A 118 -2.27 16.96 3.33
CA GLN A 118 -2.81 16.29 4.51
C GLN A 118 -4.14 16.91 4.93
N ARG A 119 -5.02 16.10 5.51
CA ARG A 119 -6.34 16.53 5.95
C ARG A 119 -6.72 15.82 7.24
N GLU A 120 -7.24 16.58 8.19
CA GLU A 120 -7.87 16.07 9.40
C GLU A 120 -9.37 15.88 9.15
N PHE A 121 -9.89 14.71 9.52
CA PHE A 121 -11.30 14.34 9.42
C PHE A 121 -11.90 14.20 10.81
N ASP A 122 -13.05 14.82 11.00
CA ASP A 122 -13.74 14.87 12.28
C ASP A 122 -14.50 13.57 12.53
N LEU A 123 -14.36 13.06 13.75
CA LEU A 123 -15.10 11.92 14.27
C LEU A 123 -15.94 12.34 15.50
N PRO A 124 -16.93 11.53 15.91
CA PRO A 124 -17.71 11.78 17.12
C PRO A 124 -16.82 11.96 18.38
N ASN A 125 -17.40 12.55 19.43
CA ASN A 125 -16.74 12.70 20.74
C ASN A 125 -15.40 13.46 20.72
N ASN A 126 -15.23 14.40 19.79
CA ASN A 126 -14.01 15.20 19.63
C ASN A 126 -12.76 14.36 19.28
N TYR A 127 -12.97 13.26 18.55
CA TYR A 127 -11.91 12.49 17.91
C TYR A 127 -11.72 12.92 16.46
N SER A 128 -10.62 12.46 15.86
CA SER A 128 -10.30 12.72 14.46
C SER A 128 -9.29 11.71 13.93
N ILE A 129 -9.16 11.65 12.60
CA ILE A 129 -8.07 10.97 11.90
C ILE A 129 -7.44 11.95 10.94
N ILE A 130 -6.11 11.98 10.89
CA ILE A 130 -5.35 12.67 9.85
C ILE A 130 -5.00 11.66 8.75
N THR A 131 -5.24 12.03 7.51
CA THR A 131 -4.74 11.33 6.33
C THR A 131 -3.85 12.24 5.50
N ALA A 132 -2.98 11.64 4.70
CA ALA A 132 -2.09 12.35 3.81
C ALA A 132 -1.85 11.57 2.52
N ILE A 133 -1.55 12.30 1.46
CA ILE A 133 -1.00 11.77 0.22
C ILE A 133 0.27 12.54 -0.10
N ILE A 134 1.34 11.82 -0.43
CA ILE A 134 2.65 12.38 -0.74
C ILE A 134 3.05 11.91 -2.13
N GLN A 135 3.43 12.84 -3.00
CA GLN A 135 4.03 12.51 -4.29
C GLN A 135 5.44 11.95 -4.06
N VAL A 136 5.70 10.78 -4.61
CA VAL A 136 7.03 10.17 -4.50
C VAL A 136 8.00 10.86 -5.45
N THR A 137 9.17 11.20 -4.92
CA THR A 137 10.31 11.72 -5.67
C THR A 137 11.57 10.95 -5.30
N PRO A 138 12.63 10.98 -6.13
CA PRO A 138 13.94 10.43 -5.76
C PRO A 138 14.49 11.00 -4.44
N GLU A 139 14.14 12.24 -4.10
CA GLU A 139 14.60 12.94 -2.91
C GLU A 139 13.89 12.48 -1.63
N ASN A 140 12.64 12.02 -1.72
CA ASN A 140 11.83 11.71 -0.54
C ASN A 140 11.56 10.20 -0.29
N ILE A 141 11.78 9.32 -1.29
CA ILE A 141 11.47 7.88 -1.20
C ILE A 141 12.05 7.17 0.03
N GLN A 142 13.26 7.56 0.46
CA GLN A 142 13.92 6.97 1.62
C GLN A 142 13.13 7.24 2.91
N VAL A 143 12.56 8.45 3.06
CA VAL A 143 11.73 8.83 4.22
C VAL A 143 10.36 8.17 4.12
N LEU A 144 9.82 8.01 2.91
CA LEU A 144 8.50 7.41 2.70
C LEU A 144 8.47 5.89 2.93
N SER A 145 9.62 5.23 2.89
CA SER A 145 9.71 3.77 3.08
C SER A 145 9.13 3.34 4.42
N ASP A 146 9.42 4.09 5.48
CA ASP A 146 8.90 3.82 6.82
C ASP A 146 7.36 3.87 6.88
N PHE A 147 6.72 4.66 6.02
CA PHE A 147 5.26 4.68 5.93
C PHE A 147 4.74 3.44 5.23
N ILE A 148 5.34 3.06 4.10
CA ILE A 148 4.91 1.97 3.24
C ILE A 148 4.87 0.63 3.99
N PHE A 149 5.78 0.40 4.95
CA PHE A 149 5.79 -0.81 5.77
C PHE A 149 4.56 -1.00 6.66
N ASP A 150 3.78 0.05 6.90
CA ASP A 150 2.53 -0.06 7.65
C ASP A 150 1.36 -0.31 6.67
N SER A 151 1.22 -1.56 6.25
CA SER A 151 0.22 -1.97 5.26
C SER A 151 -1.22 -1.82 5.74
N THR A 152 -1.46 -1.58 7.04
CA THR A 152 -2.82 -1.42 7.56
C THR A 152 -3.44 -0.08 7.18
N ASN A 153 -2.62 0.97 7.10
CA ASN A 153 -3.09 2.36 6.96
C ASN A 153 -2.26 3.16 5.94
N SER A 154 -1.38 2.50 5.18
CA SER A 154 -0.66 3.09 4.06
C SER A 154 -0.74 2.22 2.82
N PHE A 155 -0.67 2.84 1.64
CA PHE A 155 -0.51 2.14 0.37
C PHE A 155 0.22 3.04 -0.62
N VAL A 156 0.75 2.44 -1.68
CA VAL A 156 1.31 3.15 -2.83
C VAL A 156 0.29 3.10 -3.97
N ILE A 157 0.08 4.21 -4.66
CA ILE A 157 -0.72 4.25 -5.88
C ILE A 157 0.08 4.88 -7.01
N SER A 158 0.23 4.15 -8.10
CA SER A 158 0.78 4.66 -9.35
C SER A 158 -0.39 4.92 -10.28
N SER A 159 -0.55 6.14 -10.82
CA SER A 159 -1.71 6.50 -11.62
C SER A 159 -1.44 7.64 -12.59
N GLU A 160 -1.93 7.53 -13.83
CA GLU A 160 -1.99 8.65 -14.77
C GLU A 160 -3.09 9.67 -14.41
N THR A 161 -4.11 9.24 -13.67
CA THR A 161 -5.15 10.16 -13.17
C THR A 161 -4.61 10.95 -11.98
N ASN A 162 -4.95 12.24 -11.92
CA ASN A 162 -4.53 13.09 -10.81
C ASN A 162 -5.24 12.69 -9.52
N VAL A 163 -4.56 11.88 -8.69
CA VAL A 163 -5.01 11.49 -7.35
C VAL A 163 -4.49 12.43 -6.26
N PHE A 164 -3.60 13.37 -6.60
CA PHE A 164 -3.00 14.31 -5.67
C PHE A 164 -3.96 15.46 -5.34
N SER A 165 -5.01 15.15 -4.58
CA SER A 165 -6.10 16.09 -4.28
C SER A 165 -6.71 15.85 -2.90
N SER A 166 -7.36 16.89 -2.36
CA SER A 166 -8.11 16.78 -1.09
C SER A 166 -9.39 15.96 -1.25
N GLU A 167 -9.94 15.91 -2.45
CA GLU A 167 -11.09 15.12 -2.85
C GLU A 167 -10.76 13.63 -2.78
N PHE A 168 -9.60 13.23 -3.30
CA PHE A 168 -9.10 11.86 -3.19
C PHE A 168 -8.99 11.44 -1.72
N LEU A 169 -8.31 12.24 -0.87
CA LEU A 169 -8.21 11.93 0.57
C LEU A 169 -9.58 11.74 1.24
N SER A 170 -10.56 12.56 0.84
CA SER A 170 -11.92 12.49 1.38
C SER A 170 -12.67 11.24 0.93
N ASP A 171 -12.45 10.82 -0.32
CA ASP A 171 -13.04 9.62 -0.88
C ASP A 171 -12.47 8.37 -0.20
N ILE A 172 -11.14 8.30 -0.07
CA ILE A 172 -10.45 7.22 0.65
C ILE A 172 -10.95 7.10 2.08
N PHE A 173 -10.94 8.20 2.84
CA PHE A 173 -11.38 8.20 4.23
C PHE A 173 -12.84 7.74 4.39
N LYS A 174 -13.75 8.22 3.52
CA LYS A 174 -15.19 7.97 3.68
C LYS A 174 -15.63 6.60 3.15
N LYS A 175 -14.94 6.05 2.15
CA LYS A 175 -15.42 4.86 1.41
C LYS A 175 -14.49 3.66 1.47
N HIS A 176 -13.21 3.90 1.71
CA HIS A 176 -12.16 2.88 1.58
C HIS A 176 -11.40 2.65 2.89
N MET A 177 -11.80 3.31 3.98
CA MET A 177 -11.23 3.10 5.31
C MET A 177 -12.31 2.61 6.28
N ILE A 178 -11.91 1.72 7.18
CA ILE A 178 -12.72 1.24 8.29
C ILE A 178 -12.12 1.81 9.56
N VAL A 179 -12.90 2.63 10.26
CA VAL A 179 -12.50 3.33 11.49
C VAL A 179 -13.23 2.68 12.66
N LYS A 180 -12.67 1.59 13.20
CA LYS A 180 -13.23 0.88 14.36
C LYS A 180 -12.10 0.45 15.31
N GLY A 181 -11.69 1.34 16.20
CA GLY A 181 -10.52 1.14 17.06
C GLY A 181 -9.23 1.32 16.26
N ALA A 182 -8.74 0.25 15.63
CA ALA A 182 -7.69 0.36 14.62
C ALA A 182 -8.30 0.79 13.29
N THR A 183 -7.63 1.73 12.63
CA THR A 183 -7.94 2.19 11.29
C THR A 183 -7.27 1.28 10.29
N VAL A 184 -8.07 0.71 9.39
CA VAL A 184 -7.59 -0.17 8.32
C VAL A 184 -8.11 0.30 6.96
N ILE A 185 -7.33 0.03 5.92
CA ILE A 185 -7.72 0.25 4.52
C ILE A 185 -8.47 -0.98 4.02
N ASN A 186 -9.68 -0.77 3.48
CA ASN A 186 -10.38 -1.78 2.70
C ASN A 186 -9.78 -1.82 1.29
N TYR A 187 -8.75 -2.64 1.11
CA TYR A 187 -8.04 -2.80 -0.16
C TYR A 187 -8.93 -3.35 -1.26
N LEU A 188 -9.92 -4.17 -0.93
CA LEU A 188 -10.87 -4.70 -1.90
C LEU A 188 -11.62 -3.56 -2.59
N SER A 189 -12.26 -2.68 -1.81
CA SER A 189 -13.02 -1.55 -2.36
C SER A 189 -12.11 -0.52 -3.04
N LEU A 190 -10.89 -0.34 -2.51
CA LEU A 190 -9.88 0.53 -3.10
C LEU A 190 -9.47 0.03 -4.50
N CYS A 191 -9.15 -1.25 -4.63
CA CYS A 191 -8.72 -1.85 -5.90
C CYS A 191 -9.84 -1.83 -6.94
N LEU A 192 -11.07 -2.15 -6.55
CA LEU A 192 -12.24 -2.06 -7.42
C LEU A 192 -12.45 -0.64 -7.97
N LYS A 193 -12.11 0.39 -7.19
CA LYS A 193 -12.31 1.79 -7.58
C LYS A 193 -11.16 2.36 -8.42
N TYR A 194 -9.92 2.04 -8.07
CA TYR A 194 -8.74 2.75 -8.56
C TYR A 194 -7.80 1.90 -9.42
N CYS A 195 -7.89 0.57 -9.42
CA CYS A 195 -7.15 -0.22 -10.40
C CYS A 195 -7.80 -0.04 -11.78
N SER A 196 -6.98 0.35 -12.74
CA SER A 196 -7.38 0.57 -14.14
C SER A 196 -6.27 0.05 -15.05
N ASP A 197 -6.31 0.27 -16.36
CA ASP A 197 -5.20 -0.10 -17.24
C ASP A 197 -3.95 0.79 -17.08
N VAL A 198 -4.10 1.92 -16.40
CA VAL A 198 -3.03 2.92 -16.19
C VAL A 198 -2.76 3.20 -14.71
N SER A 199 -3.38 2.42 -13.82
CA SER A 199 -3.27 2.60 -12.37
C SER A 199 -3.06 1.28 -11.64
N SER A 200 -2.21 1.28 -10.63
CA SER A 200 -1.97 0.12 -9.75
C SER A 200 -1.88 0.57 -8.29
N ILE A 201 -2.23 -0.35 -7.39
CA ILE A 201 -2.09 -0.15 -5.94
C ILE A 201 -1.06 -1.15 -5.45
N CYS A 202 -0.15 -0.70 -4.58
CA CYS A 202 0.79 -1.59 -3.92
C CYS A 202 0.64 -1.52 -2.40
N ARG A 203 0.84 -2.65 -1.74
CA ARG A 203 0.98 -2.74 -0.27
C ARG A 203 2.09 -3.72 0.09
N ILE A 204 2.59 -3.59 1.31
CA ILE A 204 3.50 -4.59 1.87
C ILE A 204 2.71 -5.77 2.41
N GLY A 205 3.15 -6.98 2.05
CA GLY A 205 2.67 -8.24 2.60
C GLY A 205 3.77 -8.97 3.39
N GLY A 206 3.49 -10.21 3.75
CA GLY A 206 4.35 -11.02 4.62
C GLY A 206 4.16 -10.71 6.11
N ASP A 207 4.96 -11.37 6.95
CA ASP A 207 4.84 -11.38 8.40
C ASP A 207 5.85 -10.45 9.10
N GLY A 208 6.36 -9.46 8.37
CA GLY A 208 7.40 -8.57 8.87
C GLY A 208 8.80 -9.18 8.82
N GLY A 209 9.02 -10.15 7.92
CA GLY A 209 10.35 -10.69 7.61
C GLY A 209 10.81 -11.83 8.51
N ASP A 210 9.93 -12.43 9.32
CA ASP A 210 10.27 -13.68 10.00
C ASP A 210 10.23 -14.84 9.00
N GLN A 211 9.10 -15.07 8.34
CA GLN A 211 8.98 -15.98 7.19
C GLN A 211 9.24 -15.26 5.88
N GLU A 212 8.71 -14.05 5.69
CA GLU A 212 8.83 -13.31 4.44
C GLU A 212 8.48 -11.82 4.58
N VAL A 213 8.99 -11.03 3.66
CA VAL A 213 8.49 -9.68 3.35
C VAL A 213 8.15 -9.65 1.86
N SER A 214 6.99 -9.12 1.50
CA SER A 214 6.56 -9.08 0.11
C SER A 214 6.04 -7.71 -0.32
N LEU A 215 6.14 -7.44 -1.62
CA LEU A 215 5.41 -6.35 -2.26
C LEU A 215 4.27 -6.96 -3.07
N GLN A 216 3.04 -6.61 -2.72
CA GLN A 216 1.84 -7.01 -3.46
C GLN A 216 1.38 -5.85 -4.35
N ILE A 217 1.21 -6.12 -5.65
CA ILE A 217 0.80 -5.14 -6.65
C ILE A 217 -0.54 -5.57 -7.24
N PHE A 218 -1.59 -4.80 -6.94
CA PHE A 218 -2.94 -4.97 -7.47
C PHE A 218 -3.07 -4.19 -8.78
N SER A 219 -3.46 -4.88 -9.86
CA SER A 219 -3.58 -4.30 -11.18
C SER A 219 -4.62 -5.02 -12.04
N THR A 220 -4.97 -4.46 -13.20
CA THR A 220 -5.75 -5.20 -14.20
C THR A 220 -4.89 -6.27 -14.87
N LYS A 221 -5.50 -7.36 -15.33
CA LYS A 221 -4.81 -8.45 -16.07
C LYS A 221 -4.05 -7.96 -17.30
N ARG A 222 -4.48 -6.86 -17.91
CA ARG A 222 -3.80 -6.21 -19.04
C ARG A 222 -2.43 -5.65 -18.68
N GLN A 223 -2.22 -5.24 -17.43
CA GLN A 223 -0.93 -4.72 -16.97
C GLN A 223 0.08 -5.80 -16.57
N LYS A 224 -0.37 -7.06 -16.44
CA LYS A 224 0.40 -8.14 -15.83
C LYS A 224 1.80 -8.29 -16.42
N GLU A 225 1.91 -8.46 -17.73
CA GLU A 225 3.20 -8.67 -18.40
C GLU A 225 4.13 -7.47 -18.24
N ARG A 226 3.59 -6.24 -18.34
CA ARG A 226 4.37 -5.01 -18.14
C ARG A 226 4.98 -4.95 -16.74
N ILE A 227 4.18 -5.23 -15.72
CA ILE A 227 4.62 -5.20 -14.31
C ILE A 227 5.65 -6.30 -14.06
N VAL A 228 5.39 -7.54 -14.49
CA VAL A 228 6.33 -8.67 -14.34
C VAL A 228 7.66 -8.40 -15.03
N ASN A 229 7.64 -7.88 -16.26
CA ASN A 229 8.87 -7.52 -16.98
C ASN A 229 9.66 -6.43 -16.26
N LYS A 230 8.98 -5.42 -15.70
CA LYS A 230 9.62 -4.36 -14.91
C LYS A 230 10.24 -4.92 -13.62
N ILE A 231 9.54 -5.80 -12.89
CA ILE A 231 10.09 -6.49 -11.72
C ILE A 231 11.36 -7.26 -12.11
N ASN A 232 11.31 -8.06 -13.18
CA ASN A 232 12.46 -8.83 -13.66
C ASN A 232 13.66 -7.99 -14.11
N GLN A 233 13.46 -6.73 -14.50
CA GLN A 233 14.56 -5.81 -14.83
C GLN A 233 15.23 -5.22 -13.58
N ILE A 234 14.54 -5.24 -12.44
CA ILE A 234 15.02 -4.65 -11.17
C ILE A 234 15.71 -5.70 -10.30
N LEU A 235 15.21 -6.94 -10.32
CA LEU A 235 15.79 -8.09 -9.62
C LEU A 235 17.15 -8.47 -10.24
#